data_AF-A0A967KWF0-F1
#
_entry.id   AF-A0A967KWF0-F1
#
_cell.length_a   1.000
_cell.length_b   1.000
_cell.length_c   1.000
_cell.angle_alpha   90.00
_cell.angle_beta   90.00
_cell.angle_gamma   90.00
#
_symmetry.space_group_name_H-M   'P 1'
#
loop_
_entity.id
_entity.type
_entity.pdbx_description
1 polymer ?
#
loop_
_entity_poly.entity_id
_entity_poly.type
_entity_poly.pdbx_seq_one_letter_code
_entity_poly.pdbx_strand_id
1 'polypeptide(L)'
;MSRKQTPLRPYFEKMPEIGKKLREGEVRRSQENVALVREQEGLIASEVERVKSSGIPAEKVHARGGMTIYDRLDYMVDEGSWCPLHTLYNPTDNEEGCTGVVNGIGKIEGKWAVIIGFDNKVMAG
;
A
#
# COMPACT_ATOMS: atom_id res chain seq x y z
N MET A 1 -14.38 -34.36 -5.12
CA MET A 1 -14.89 -32.99 -4.93
C MET A 1 -15.77 -32.64 -6.11
N SER A 2 -17.06 -32.33 -5.89
CA SER A 2 -17.99 -31.92 -6.95
C SER A 2 -17.45 -30.65 -7.64
N ARG A 3 -17.29 -30.67 -8.96
CA ARG A 3 -16.99 -29.46 -9.75
C ARG A 3 -18.17 -28.52 -9.56
N LYS A 4 -17.99 -27.47 -8.74
CA LYS A 4 -18.95 -26.36 -8.70
C LYS A 4 -19.10 -25.81 -10.12
N GLN A 5 -20.24 -26.08 -10.75
CA GLN A 5 -20.55 -25.52 -12.06
C GLN A 5 -20.88 -24.05 -11.87
N THR A 6 -20.01 -23.15 -12.33
CA THR A 6 -20.28 -21.71 -12.33
C THR A 6 -21.41 -21.44 -13.34
N PRO A 7 -22.49 -20.74 -12.96
CA PRO A 7 -23.51 -20.29 -13.91
C PRO A 7 -22.88 -19.51 -15.06
N LEU A 8 -23.51 -19.56 -16.25
CA LEU A 8 -23.09 -18.79 -17.43
C LEU A 8 -21.66 -19.09 -17.93
N ARG A 9 -21.15 -20.31 -17.71
CA ARG A 9 -19.84 -20.77 -18.19
C ARG A 9 -19.51 -20.38 -19.65
N PRO A 10 -20.43 -20.46 -20.64
CA PRO A 10 -20.13 -20.05 -22.02
C PRO A 10 -19.75 -18.57 -22.17
N TYR A 11 -20.22 -17.70 -21.27
CA TYR A 11 -19.93 -16.27 -21.28
C TYR A 11 -18.61 -15.92 -20.58
N PHE A 12 -18.21 -16.70 -19.56
CA PHE A 12 -17.11 -16.32 -18.66
C PHE A 12 -15.85 -17.19 -18.78
N GLU A 13 -15.93 -18.40 -19.34
CA GLU A 13 -14.77 -19.31 -19.40
C GLU A 13 -13.73 -18.90 -20.45
N LYS A 14 -14.17 -18.30 -21.57
CA LYS A 14 -13.29 -17.89 -22.68
C LYS A 14 -13.65 -16.49 -23.16
N MET A 15 -13.22 -15.50 -22.39
CA MET A 15 -13.30 -14.09 -22.82
C MET A 15 -12.24 -13.82 -23.91
N PRO A 16 -12.49 -12.90 -24.85
CA PRO A 16 -11.48 -12.47 -25.81
C PRO A 16 -10.22 -11.95 -25.12
N GLU A 17 -9.05 -12.41 -25.57
CA GLU A 17 -7.76 -11.95 -25.06
C GLU A 17 -7.43 -10.53 -25.54
N ILE A 18 -6.59 -9.81 -24.77
CA ILE A 18 -6.11 -8.46 -25.10
C ILE A 18 -4.59 -8.38 -25.02
N GLY A 19 -4.03 -7.39 -25.70
CA GLY A 19 -2.60 -7.09 -25.66
C GLY A 19 -1.73 -7.99 -26.54
N LYS A 20 -0.44 -7.66 -26.60
CA LYS A 20 0.59 -8.42 -27.32
C LYS A 20 1.86 -8.40 -26.47
N LYS A 21 2.68 -9.46 -26.60
CA LYS A 21 4.00 -9.49 -25.97
C LYS A 21 4.86 -8.34 -26.50
N LEU A 22 5.52 -7.62 -25.59
CA LEU A 22 6.51 -6.61 -25.95
C LEU A 22 7.69 -7.27 -26.68
N ARG A 23 8.07 -6.70 -27.81
CA ARG A 23 9.25 -7.14 -28.58
C ARG A 23 10.52 -6.66 -27.89
N GLU A 24 11.62 -7.40 -28.07
CA GLU A 24 12.92 -7.03 -27.48
C GLU A 24 13.38 -5.62 -27.85
N GLY A 25 13.14 -5.21 -29.10
CA GLY A 25 13.45 -3.86 -29.57
C GLY A 25 12.61 -2.77 -28.88
N GLU A 26 11.38 -3.07 -28.47
CA GLU A 26 10.54 -2.14 -27.70
C GLU A 26 11.04 -2.03 -26.26
N VAL A 27 11.35 -3.16 -25.63
CA VAL A 27 11.93 -3.22 -24.27
C VAL A 27 13.25 -2.46 -24.20
N ARG A 28 14.11 -2.56 -25.23
CA ARG A 28 15.39 -1.85 -25.27
C ARG A 28 15.21 -0.34 -25.38
N ARG A 29 14.31 0.12 -26.24
CA ARG A 29 14.04 1.56 -26.42
C ARG A 29 13.31 2.18 -25.23
N SER A 30 12.53 1.40 -24.47
CA SER A 30 11.80 1.90 -23.31
C SER A 30 12.61 1.92 -22.02
N GLN A 31 13.88 1.46 -22.01
CA GLN A 31 14.70 1.40 -20.80
C GLN A 31 14.84 2.76 -20.11
N GLU A 32 15.05 3.83 -20.89
CA GLU A 32 15.14 5.19 -20.35
C GLU A 32 13.82 5.61 -19.70
N ASN A 33 12.68 5.35 -20.34
CA ASN A 33 11.37 5.62 -19.76
C ASN A 33 11.12 4.82 -18.47
N VAL A 34 11.54 3.55 -18.42
CA VAL A 34 11.46 2.73 -17.21
C VAL A 34 12.34 3.30 -16.10
N ALA A 35 13.54 3.79 -16.43
CA ALA A 35 14.42 4.43 -15.45
C ALA A 35 13.79 5.71 -14.86
N LEU A 36 13.19 6.55 -15.71
CA LEU A 36 12.49 7.76 -15.27
C LEU A 36 11.30 7.44 -14.35
N VAL A 37 10.50 6.42 -14.67
CA VAL A 37 9.40 5.99 -13.78
C VAL A 37 9.93 5.51 -12.44
N ARG A 38 10.99 4.68 -12.43
CA ARG A 38 11.61 4.17 -11.20
C ARG A 38 12.21 5.27 -10.35
N GLU A 39 12.76 6.31 -10.97
CA GLU A 39 13.25 7.49 -10.27
C GLU A 39 12.12 8.16 -9.48
N GLN A 40 10.96 8.38 -10.13
CA GLN A 40 9.80 8.97 -9.46
C GLN A 40 9.22 8.05 -8.36
N GLU A 41 9.18 6.74 -8.60
CA GLU A 41 8.81 5.75 -7.56
C GLU A 41 9.75 5.82 -6.36
N GLY A 42 11.05 6.02 -6.58
CA GLY A 42 12.05 6.19 -5.52
C GLY A 42 11.87 7.48 -4.72
N LEU A 43 11.50 8.59 -5.36
CA LEU A 43 11.15 9.84 -4.67
C LEU A 43 9.92 9.65 -3.77
N ILE A 44 8.87 9.04 -4.30
CA ILE A 44 7.65 8.74 -3.53
C ILE A 44 7.96 7.81 -2.36
N ALA A 45 8.75 6.76 -2.57
CA ALA A 45 9.13 5.82 -1.52
C ALA A 45 9.91 6.51 -0.39
N SER A 46 10.82 7.43 -0.73
CA SER A 46 11.59 8.21 0.23
C SER A 46 10.67 9.12 1.08
N GLU A 47 9.70 9.79 0.44
CA GLU A 47 8.72 10.62 1.15
C GLU A 47 7.79 9.80 2.04
N VAL A 48 7.39 8.61 1.60
CA VAL A 48 6.60 7.68 2.41
C VAL A 48 7.36 7.28 3.67
N GLU A 49 8.64 6.91 3.56
CA GLU A 49 9.45 6.55 4.73
C GLU A 49 9.71 7.75 5.66
N ARG A 50 9.86 8.96 5.10
CA ARG A 50 9.94 10.20 5.89
C ARG A 50 8.67 10.40 6.73
N VAL A 51 7.49 10.30 6.13
CA VAL A 51 6.20 10.45 6.82
C VAL A 51 5.96 9.33 7.84
N LYS A 52 6.24 8.08 7.47
CA LYS A 52 6.15 6.95 8.42
C LYS A 52 7.06 7.13 9.63
N SER A 53 8.15 7.88 9.50
CA SER A 53 9.09 8.17 10.58
C SER A 53 8.73 9.42 11.39
N SER A 54 7.70 10.18 11.01
CA SER A 54 7.27 11.39 11.71
C SER A 54 6.84 11.13 13.16
N GLY A 55 6.99 12.16 14.01
CA GLY A 55 6.65 12.10 15.42
C GLY A 55 7.76 11.50 16.30
N ILE A 56 7.39 10.94 17.45
CA ILE A 56 8.36 10.27 18.34
C ILE A 56 8.88 8.96 17.71
N PRO A 57 10.13 8.55 17.99
CA PRO A 57 10.65 7.27 17.53
C PRO A 57 9.78 6.08 17.98
N ALA A 58 9.65 5.07 17.12
CA ALA A 58 8.85 3.87 17.40
C ALA A 58 9.31 3.16 18.68
N GLU A 59 10.61 3.17 18.95
CA GLU A 59 11.24 2.59 20.14
C GLU A 59 10.70 3.23 21.43
N LYS A 60 10.34 4.51 21.42
CA LYS A 60 9.72 5.17 22.58
C LYS A 60 8.29 4.70 22.82
N VAL A 61 7.56 4.36 21.76
CA VAL A 61 6.23 3.74 21.87
C VAL A 61 6.36 2.32 22.42
N HIS A 62 7.30 1.54 21.88
CA HIS A 62 7.58 0.17 22.31
C HIS A 62 8.07 0.10 23.76
N ALA A 63 8.94 1.00 24.19
CA ALA A 63 9.45 1.06 25.57
C ALA A 63 8.34 1.30 26.61
N ARG A 64 7.20 1.84 26.19
CA ARG A 64 5.99 2.03 27.03
C ARG A 64 5.03 0.84 26.96
N GLY A 65 5.41 -0.24 26.27
CA GLY A 65 4.56 -1.41 26.01
C GLY A 65 3.50 -1.20 24.93
N GLY A 66 3.58 -0.10 24.17
CA GLY A 66 2.65 0.20 23.09
C GLY A 66 3.12 -0.36 21.75
N MET A 67 2.17 -0.62 20.85
CA MET A 67 2.42 -0.83 19.42
C MET A 67 2.20 0.48 18.65
N THR A 68 3.00 0.74 17.63
CA THR A 68 2.71 1.79 16.63
C THR A 68 1.53 1.37 15.76
N ILE A 69 0.97 2.30 14.97
CA ILE A 69 -0.04 1.93 13.98
C ILE A 69 0.49 0.92 12.95
N TYR A 70 1.76 1.02 12.56
CA TYR A 70 2.39 0.10 11.61
C TYR A 70 2.54 -1.32 12.19
N ASP A 71 2.97 -1.45 13.45
CA ASP A 71 3.03 -2.75 14.12
C ASP A 71 1.63 -3.41 14.20
N ARG A 72 0.59 -2.60 14.46
CA ARG A 72 -0.80 -3.10 14.54
C ARG A 72 -1.31 -3.56 13.18
N LEU A 73 -0.95 -2.85 12.12
CA LEU A 73 -1.28 -3.25 10.74
C LEU A 73 -0.59 -4.57 10.39
N ASP A 74 0.71 -4.69 10.66
CA ASP A 74 1.49 -5.90 10.38
C ASP A 74 0.98 -7.12 11.17
N TYR A 75 0.46 -6.92 12.39
CA TYR A 75 -0.15 -7.98 13.18
C TYR A 75 -1.55 -8.39 12.69
N MET A 76 -2.35 -7.43 12.21
CA MET A 76 -3.78 -7.63 11.95
C MET A 76 -4.10 -8.03 10.50
N VAL A 77 -3.31 -7.56 9.54
CA VAL A 77 -3.60 -7.67 8.10
C VAL A 77 -2.93 -8.90 7.51
N ASP A 78 -3.65 -9.64 6.65
CA ASP A 78 -3.09 -10.79 5.94
C ASP A 78 -1.86 -10.34 5.12
N GLU A 79 -0.78 -11.13 5.19
CA GLU A 79 0.51 -10.82 4.54
C GLU A 79 0.34 -10.48 3.06
N GLY A 80 0.96 -9.38 2.63
CA GLY A 80 0.93 -8.91 1.24
C GLY A 80 -0.40 -8.30 0.79
N SER A 81 -1.40 -8.16 1.68
CA SER A 81 -2.70 -7.58 1.31
C SER A 81 -2.84 -6.08 1.62
N TRP A 82 -1.93 -5.49 2.39
CA TRP A 82 -2.00 -4.08 2.75
C TRP A 82 -1.78 -3.16 1.54
N CYS A 83 -2.74 -2.28 1.28
CA CYS A 83 -2.72 -1.27 0.23
C CYS A 83 -2.96 0.11 0.88
N PRO A 84 -1.90 0.87 1.22
CA PRO A 84 -2.05 2.16 1.89
C PRO A 84 -2.70 3.19 0.96
N LEU A 85 -3.48 4.08 1.53
CA LEU A 85 -4.10 5.21 0.85
C LEU A 85 -3.72 6.50 1.58
N HIS A 86 -3.66 7.60 0.83
CA HIS A 86 -3.45 8.94 1.37
C HIS A 86 -2.17 9.12 2.21
N THR A 87 -1.15 8.28 2.02
CA THR A 87 0.10 8.32 2.81
C THR A 87 0.78 9.69 2.82
N LEU A 88 0.75 10.39 1.68
CA LEU A 88 1.33 11.73 1.51
C LEU A 88 0.27 12.85 1.48
N TYR A 89 -0.97 12.54 1.86
CA TYR A 89 -2.04 13.53 1.89
C TYR A 89 -1.79 14.50 3.04
N ASN A 90 -1.53 15.77 2.71
CA ASN A 90 -1.28 16.84 3.67
C ASN A 90 -1.78 18.19 3.11
N PRO A 91 -3.11 18.39 2.97
CA PRO A 91 -3.67 19.54 2.27
C PRO A 91 -3.44 20.89 2.97
N THR A 92 -3.05 20.86 4.25
CA THR A 92 -2.83 22.03 5.10
C THR A 92 -1.35 22.27 5.42
N ASP A 93 -0.45 21.59 4.73
CA ASP A 93 1.01 21.72 4.90
C ASP A 93 1.45 21.59 6.37
N ASN A 94 0.91 20.60 7.08
CA ASN A 94 1.27 20.30 8.47
C ASN A 94 2.77 20.08 8.62
N GLU A 95 3.34 20.49 9.75
CA GLU A 95 4.77 20.41 10.06
C GLU A 95 5.31 18.98 9.95
N GLU A 96 4.52 18.00 10.40
CA GLU A 96 4.86 16.57 10.36
C GLU A 96 4.74 15.95 8.95
N GLY A 97 4.23 16.70 7.98
CA GLY A 97 4.08 16.25 6.59
C GLY A 97 2.94 15.27 6.36
N CYS A 98 2.01 15.10 7.32
CA CYS A 98 0.90 14.15 7.26
C CYS A 98 -0.28 14.61 8.14
N THR A 99 -1.38 13.85 8.11
CA THR A 99 -2.59 14.13 8.89
C THR A 99 -2.65 13.43 10.25
N GLY A 100 -1.60 12.72 10.67
CA GLY A 100 -1.62 11.88 11.88
C GLY A 100 -2.50 10.63 11.75
N VAL A 101 -3.01 10.33 10.55
CA VAL A 101 -3.88 9.18 10.27
C VAL A 101 -3.25 8.30 9.21
N VAL A 102 -3.16 7.01 9.50
CA VAL A 102 -2.79 5.98 8.52
C VAL A 102 -4.06 5.26 8.09
N ASN A 103 -4.30 5.20 6.77
CA ASN A 103 -5.44 4.47 6.22
C ASN A 103 -5.09 3.69 4.95
N GLY A 104 -5.98 2.78 4.58
CA GLY A 104 -5.79 1.90 3.43
C GLY A 104 -6.82 0.78 3.39
N ILE A 105 -6.58 -0.18 2.53
CA ILE A 105 -7.38 -1.39 2.41
C ILE A 105 -6.47 -2.59 2.68
N GLY A 106 -6.95 -3.54 3.48
CA GLY A 106 -6.24 -4.79 3.77
C GLY A 106 -7.23 -5.93 3.96
N LYS A 107 -6.75 -7.17 3.88
CA LYS A 107 -7.56 -8.32 4.28
C LYS A 107 -7.33 -8.64 5.75
N ILE A 108 -8.39 -9.04 6.43
CA ILE A 108 -8.33 -9.60 7.77
C ILE A 108 -9.08 -10.92 7.69
N GLU A 109 -8.38 -12.04 7.86
CA GLU A 109 -8.96 -13.39 7.74
C GLU A 109 -9.63 -13.59 6.37
N GLY A 110 -8.95 -13.16 5.30
CA GLY A 110 -9.41 -13.26 3.91
C GLY A 110 -10.48 -12.25 3.49
N LYS A 111 -10.98 -11.39 4.40
CA LYS A 111 -12.02 -10.40 4.11
C LYS A 111 -11.42 -9.00 3.96
N TRP A 112 -11.68 -8.37 2.82
CA TRP A 112 -11.27 -6.98 2.58
C TRP A 112 -12.00 -6.02 3.51
N ALA A 113 -11.25 -5.10 4.11
CA ALA A 113 -11.75 -4.02 4.95
C ALA A 113 -11.01 -2.71 4.63
N VAL A 114 -11.73 -1.59 4.79
CA VAL A 114 -11.08 -0.27 4.91
C VAL A 114 -10.59 -0.15 6.35
N ILE A 115 -9.32 0.17 6.52
CA ILE A 115 -8.66 0.26 7.81
C ILE A 115 -8.18 1.69 8.01
N ILE A 116 -8.45 2.24 9.19
CA ILE A 116 -8.06 3.60 9.58
C ILE A 116 -7.53 3.51 11.00
N GLY A 117 -6.38 4.13 11.26
CA GLY A 117 -5.85 4.25 12.61
C GLY A 117 -5.02 5.51 12.79
N PHE A 118 -5.03 6.03 14.01
CA PHE A 118 -4.21 7.17 14.41
C PHE A 118 -2.76 6.76 14.55
N ASP A 119 -1.84 7.55 13.98
CA ASP A 119 -0.42 7.41 14.21
C ASP A 119 -0.08 7.97 15.58
N ASN A 120 -0.02 7.08 16.57
CA ASN A 120 0.29 7.41 17.95
C ASN A 120 1.73 7.95 18.16
N LYS A 121 2.56 8.02 17.12
CA LYS A 121 3.83 8.74 17.16
C LYS A 121 3.66 10.24 16.98
N VAL A 122 2.64 10.67 16.24
CA VAL A 122 2.35 12.08 15.94
C VAL A 122 1.38 12.61 16.98
N MET A 123 1.84 13.44 17.91
CA MET A 123 1.00 14.10 18.94
C MET A 123 0.01 13.18 19.71
N ALA A 124 0.33 11.88 19.81
CA ALA A 124 -0.53 10.83 20.37
C ALA A 124 -1.84 10.52 19.58
N GLY A 125 -1.91 10.94 18.32
CA GLY A 125 -3.02 10.71 17.39
C GLY A 125 -3.63 12.01 16.90
#